data_AF-A0A1B6GR47-F1
#
_entry.id   AF-A0A1B6GR47-F1
#
_cell.length_a   1.000
_cell.length_b   1.000
_cell.length_c   1.000
_cell.angle_alpha   90.00
_cell.angle_beta   90.00
_cell.angle_gamma   90.00
#
_symmetry.space_group_name_H-M   'P 1'
#
loop_
_entity.id
_entity.type
_entity.pdbx_description
1 polymer ?
#
loop_
_entity_poly.entity_id
_entity_poly.type
_entity_poly.pdbx_seq_one_letter_code
_entity_poly.pdbx_strand_id
1 'polypeptide(L)'
;MRGLLMVLSVLSLPPCLLAVQGAAPSSAIEAGLLSVLGLGRRPRPLSRRPHIPAAMLELYKRQTGQDLDTTTLPLPGRLTRSANTVRAFTHTESAIDSRFPRNDRFRLHFNVSSVPEEERFTAAELRLSALPVERRDSSAHVQRVLVHDIV
;
A
#
# COMPACT_ATOMS: atom_id res chain seq x y z
N MET A 1 -65.70 28.36 15.39
CA MET A 1 -64.49 29.05 15.88
C MET A 1 -63.70 28.10 16.76
N ARG A 2 -62.85 27.23 16.19
CA ARG A 2 -61.96 26.35 16.95
C ARG A 2 -60.55 26.52 16.41
N GLY A 3 -59.69 27.02 17.28
CA GLY A 3 -58.35 27.49 16.97
C GLY A 3 -57.32 26.37 16.80
N LEU A 4 -56.38 26.68 15.92
CA LEU A 4 -54.94 26.40 15.94
C LEU A 4 -54.40 25.37 16.94
N LEU A 5 -53.79 24.31 16.39
CA LEU A 5 -52.63 23.65 17.00
C LEU A 5 -51.80 23.04 15.85
N MET A 6 -50.91 23.87 15.28
CA MET A 6 -49.80 23.37 14.47
C MET A 6 -48.78 22.77 15.43
N VAL A 7 -48.70 21.44 15.45
CA VAL A 7 -47.67 20.71 16.17
C VAL A 7 -46.38 20.82 15.34
N LEU A 8 -45.47 21.67 15.80
CA LEU A 8 -44.11 21.77 15.29
C LEU A 8 -43.36 20.49 15.70
N SER A 9 -43.41 19.47 14.85
CA SER A 9 -42.58 18.27 15.00
C SER A 9 -41.14 18.63 14.69
N VAL A 10 -40.40 18.96 15.76
CA VAL A 10 -38.95 19.10 15.75
C VAL A 10 -38.36 17.77 15.29
N LEU A 11 -37.88 17.73 14.04
CA LEU A 11 -37.01 16.68 13.55
C LEU A 11 -35.75 16.66 14.43
N SER A 12 -35.73 15.76 15.40
CA SER A 12 -34.52 15.42 16.15
C SER A 12 -33.57 14.68 15.20
N LEU A 13 -32.78 15.44 14.46
CA LEU A 13 -31.60 14.93 13.78
C LEU A 13 -30.64 14.35 14.85
N PRO A 14 -30.14 13.11 14.70
CA PRO A 14 -29.11 12.59 15.57
C PRO A 14 -27.85 13.46 15.45
N PRO A 15 -27.32 14.01 16.55
CA PRO A 15 -26.08 14.77 16.52
C PRO A 15 -24.91 13.78 16.48
N CYS A 16 -24.65 13.18 15.32
CA CYS A 16 -23.45 12.34 15.12
C CYS A 16 -22.54 12.85 13.99
N LEU A 17 -22.75 14.06 13.49
CA LEU A 17 -21.86 14.70 12.51
C LEU A 17 -20.99 15.82 13.08
N LEU A 18 -20.82 15.88 14.40
CA LEU A 18 -19.89 16.82 15.04
C LEU A 18 -19.14 16.15 16.19
N ALA A 19 -17.97 15.58 15.89
CA ALA A 19 -16.93 15.36 16.88
C ALA A 19 -15.56 15.25 16.21
N VAL A 20 -15.17 16.30 15.48
CA VAL A 20 -13.75 16.66 15.40
C VAL A 20 -13.56 17.77 16.42
N GLN A 21 -12.95 17.40 17.56
CA GLN A 21 -12.19 18.23 18.53
C GLN A 21 -12.51 17.86 19.99
N GLY A 22 -11.45 17.54 20.74
CA GLY A 22 -11.46 17.45 22.20
C GLY A 22 -11.34 16.02 22.72
N ALA A 23 -10.10 15.61 23.01
CA ALA A 23 -9.69 14.42 23.76
C ALA A 23 -10.83 13.52 24.26
N ALA A 24 -11.28 12.56 23.43
CA ALA A 24 -12.06 11.44 23.95
C ALA A 24 -11.23 10.78 25.07
N PRO A 25 -11.86 10.32 26.17
CA PRO A 25 -11.13 9.69 27.25
C PRO A 25 -10.30 8.56 26.67
N SER A 26 -8.99 8.54 26.98
CA SER A 26 -8.04 7.60 26.40
C SER A 26 -8.52 6.14 26.48
N SER A 27 -9.29 5.81 27.51
CA SER A 27 -9.95 4.53 27.71
C SER A 27 -11.01 4.18 26.68
N ALA A 28 -11.78 5.14 26.17
CA ALA A 28 -12.81 4.90 25.15
C ALA A 28 -12.17 4.65 23.77
N ILE A 29 -11.13 5.40 23.44
CA ILE A 29 -10.34 5.18 22.21
C ILE A 29 -9.64 3.81 22.30
N GLU A 30 -9.03 3.50 23.45
CA GLU A 30 -8.38 2.21 23.68
C GLU A 30 -9.37 1.04 23.55
N ALA A 31 -10.56 1.12 24.15
CA ALA A 31 -11.59 0.10 24.03
C ALA A 31 -12.03 -0.10 22.56
N GLY A 32 -12.16 1.00 21.79
CA GLY A 32 -12.46 0.94 20.36
C GLY A 32 -11.37 0.24 19.56
N LEU A 33 -10.09 0.59 19.78
CA LEU A 33 -8.97 -0.05 19.11
C LEU A 33 -8.85 -1.54 19.47
N LEU A 34 -9.02 -1.88 20.74
CA LEU A 34 -9.03 -3.26 21.22
C LEU A 34 -10.15 -4.06 20.54
N SER A 35 -11.35 -3.49 20.42
CA SER A 35 -12.46 -4.12 19.71
C SER A 35 -12.18 -4.34 18.22
N VAL A 36 -11.67 -3.33 17.51
CA VAL A 36 -11.32 -3.45 16.08
C VAL A 36 -10.24 -4.50 15.82
N LEU A 37 -9.28 -4.60 16.74
CA LEU A 37 -8.19 -5.57 16.67
C LEU A 37 -8.56 -6.96 17.21
N GLY A 38 -9.79 -7.15 17.71
CA GLY A 38 -10.24 -8.42 18.29
C GLY A 38 -9.52 -8.80 19.60
N LEU A 39 -9.00 -7.81 20.33
CA LEU A 39 -8.25 -7.99 21.57
C LEU A 39 -9.13 -7.68 22.78
N GLY A 40 -9.21 -8.60 23.75
CA GLY A 40 -9.96 -8.36 25.00
C GLY A 40 -9.23 -7.48 26.02
N ARG A 41 -7.91 -7.32 25.87
CA ARG A 41 -7.06 -6.49 26.74
C ARG A 41 -5.77 -6.11 26.03
N ARG A 42 -5.10 -5.07 26.53
CA ARG A 42 -3.78 -4.63 26.04
C ARG A 42 -2.74 -5.77 26.12
N PRO A 43 -2.08 -6.14 25.00
CA PRO A 43 -0.99 -7.12 25.01
C PRO A 43 0.19 -6.62 25.85
N ARG A 44 0.77 -7.50 26.67
CA ARG A 44 2.00 -7.21 27.43
C ARG A 44 3.20 -7.73 26.64
N PRO A 45 4.16 -6.88 26.24
CA PRO A 45 5.34 -7.33 25.52
C PRO A 45 6.21 -8.22 26.43
N LEU A 46 6.76 -9.29 25.87
CA LEU A 46 7.63 -10.23 26.59
C LEU A 46 8.98 -9.62 26.98
N SER A 47 9.42 -8.58 26.28
CA SER A 47 10.67 -7.84 26.55
C SER A 47 10.46 -6.34 26.34
N ARG A 48 11.23 -5.53 27.07
CA ARG A 48 11.21 -4.06 26.96
C ARG A 48 11.70 -3.57 25.59
N ARG A 49 12.48 -4.38 24.87
CA ARG A 49 12.95 -4.11 23.51
C ARG A 49 12.78 -5.37 22.65
N PRO A 50 11.57 -5.59 22.09
CA PRO A 50 11.38 -6.72 21.19
C PRO A 50 12.23 -6.53 19.93
N HIS A 51 12.83 -7.61 19.44
CA HIS A 51 13.51 -7.60 18.15
C HIS A 51 12.46 -7.55 17.04
N ILE A 52 12.41 -6.44 16.30
CA ILE A 52 11.50 -6.25 15.17
C ILE A 52 12.30 -6.50 13.88
N PRO A 53 11.93 -7.49 13.05
CA PRO A 53 12.62 -7.75 11.80
C PRO A 53 12.58 -6.55 10.85
N ALA A 54 13.67 -6.30 10.12
CA ALA A 54 13.78 -5.15 9.21
C ALA A 54 12.68 -5.12 8.14
N ALA A 55 12.24 -6.28 7.65
CA ALA A 55 11.14 -6.41 6.70
C ALA A 55 9.80 -5.88 7.24
N MET A 56 9.54 -6.03 8.55
CA MET A 56 8.31 -5.53 9.19
C MET A 56 8.31 -4.01 9.30
N LEU A 57 9.49 -3.41 9.57
CA LEU A 57 9.66 -1.96 9.60
C LEU A 57 9.45 -1.35 8.22
N GLU A 58 10.02 -1.98 7.19
CA GLU A 58 9.85 -1.52 5.82
C GLU A 58 8.38 -1.61 5.36
N LEU A 59 7.69 -2.70 5.71
CA LEU A 59 6.27 -2.86 5.43
C LEU A 59 5.45 -1.76 6.12
N TYR A 60 5.70 -1.50 7.40
CA TYR A 60 5.01 -0.46 8.16
C TYR A 60 5.17 0.91 7.50
N LYS A 61 6.40 1.30 7.14
CA LYS A 61 6.69 2.57 6.45
C LYS A 61 5.94 2.72 5.13
N ARG A 62 5.87 1.66 4.34
CA ARG A 62 5.12 1.63 3.07
C ARG A 62 3.61 1.77 3.30
N GLN A 63 3.09 1.23 4.40
CA GLN A 63 1.66 1.25 4.73
C GLN A 63 1.19 2.57 5.35
N THR A 64 1.99 3.19 6.23
CA THR A 64 1.62 4.46 6.88
C THR A 64 1.99 5.70 6.09
N GLY A 65 2.80 5.58 5.02
CA GLY A 65 3.15 6.70 4.15
C GLY A 65 3.93 7.82 4.85
N GLN A 66 4.52 7.54 6.02
CA GLN A 66 5.12 8.53 6.89
C GLN A 66 6.38 9.24 6.34
N ASP A 67 6.88 8.83 5.16
CA ASP A 67 8.08 9.39 4.54
C ASP A 67 7.83 10.17 3.23
N LEU A 68 6.59 10.45 2.80
CA LEU A 68 6.35 11.10 1.48
C LEU A 68 5.37 12.28 1.52
N ASP A 69 5.88 13.46 1.13
CA ASP A 69 5.08 14.62 0.74
C ASP A 69 4.35 14.28 -0.58
N THR A 70 3.05 14.01 -0.48
CA THR A 70 2.30 13.09 -1.36
C THR A 70 1.42 13.79 -2.40
N THR A 71 1.50 15.11 -2.51
CA THR A 71 0.48 15.89 -3.25
C THR A 71 0.77 16.02 -4.77
N THR A 72 2.00 15.77 -5.24
CA THR A 72 2.39 15.99 -6.65
C THR A 72 2.91 14.74 -7.39
N LEU A 73 3.07 13.61 -6.72
CA LEU A 73 3.69 12.41 -7.30
C LEU A 73 2.68 11.30 -7.56
N PRO A 74 2.72 10.62 -8.73
CA PRO A 74 1.91 9.43 -8.99
C PRO A 74 2.50 8.25 -8.20
N LEU A 75 2.12 8.16 -6.93
CA LEU A 75 2.65 7.16 -6.01
C LEU A 75 1.82 5.85 -6.05
N PRO A 76 2.49 4.69 -5.89
CA PRO A 76 1.83 3.39 -5.79
C PRO A 76 0.93 3.39 -4.55
N GLY A 77 -0.35 3.04 -4.70
CA GLY A 77 -1.34 3.23 -3.62
C GLY A 77 -2.62 3.95 -4.06
N ARG A 78 -2.53 4.88 -5.03
CA ARG A 78 -3.68 5.68 -5.45
C ARG A 78 -4.76 4.85 -6.14
N LEU A 79 -4.36 3.80 -6.87
CA LEU A 79 -5.25 2.85 -7.55
C LEU A 79 -5.40 1.51 -6.83
N THR A 80 -4.59 1.21 -5.81
CA THR A 80 -4.56 -0.11 -5.15
C THR A 80 -5.39 -0.19 -3.87
N ARG A 81 -6.15 0.86 -3.50
CA ARG A 81 -6.97 0.88 -2.27
C ARG A 81 -8.01 -0.24 -2.19
N SER A 82 -8.48 -0.75 -3.32
CA SER A 82 -9.46 -1.85 -3.39
C SER A 82 -8.84 -3.23 -3.59
N ALA A 83 -7.51 -3.34 -3.64
CA ALA A 83 -6.85 -4.62 -3.85
C ALA A 83 -6.76 -5.40 -2.54
N ASN A 84 -7.30 -6.62 -2.53
CA ASN A 84 -7.30 -7.50 -1.37
C ASN A 84 -6.10 -8.46 -1.34
N THR A 85 -5.34 -8.54 -2.44
CA THR A 85 -4.22 -9.47 -2.60
C THR A 85 -3.09 -8.80 -3.39
N VAL A 86 -1.85 -9.06 -2.98
CA VAL A 86 -0.64 -8.61 -3.66
C VAL A 86 0.24 -9.83 -3.91
N ARG A 87 0.67 -10.03 -5.16
CA ARG A 87 1.63 -11.06 -5.56
C ARG A 87 2.80 -10.43 -6.31
N ALA A 88 3.98 -10.99 -6.11
CA ALA A 88 5.18 -10.60 -6.84
C ALA A 88 5.69 -11.81 -7.62
N PHE A 89 6.05 -11.58 -8.88
CA PHE A 89 6.61 -12.59 -9.77
C PHE A 89 8.04 -12.20 -10.12
N THR A 90 8.97 -13.13 -9.97
CA THR A 90 10.35 -12.95 -10.41
C THR A 90 10.52 -13.44 -11.83
N HIS A 91 11.51 -12.90 -12.53
CA HIS A 91 11.88 -13.39 -13.84
C HIS A 91 12.25 -14.88 -13.77
N THR A 92 11.70 -15.68 -14.69
CA THR A 92 12.08 -17.08 -14.91
C THR A 92 13.01 -17.16 -16.11
N GLU A 93 14.25 -17.60 -15.87
CA GLU A 93 15.26 -17.79 -16.92
C GLU A 93 14.83 -18.87 -17.91
N SER A 94 15.15 -18.65 -19.19
CA SER A 94 14.75 -19.48 -20.31
C SER A 94 15.86 -19.57 -21.36
N ALA A 95 15.83 -20.61 -22.19
CA ALA A 95 16.80 -20.77 -23.29
C ALA A 95 16.82 -19.58 -24.27
N ILE A 96 15.76 -18.77 -24.31
CA ILE A 96 15.66 -17.61 -25.18
C ILE A 96 16.51 -16.45 -24.65
N ASP A 97 16.79 -16.40 -23.35
CA ASP A 97 17.57 -15.32 -22.75
C ASP A 97 19.02 -15.39 -23.23
N SER A 98 19.51 -16.60 -23.55
CA SER A 98 20.80 -16.82 -24.22
C SER A 98 20.91 -16.20 -25.62
N ARG A 99 19.78 -15.87 -26.27
CA ARG A 99 19.77 -15.20 -27.58
C ARG A 99 20.08 -13.70 -27.49
N PHE A 100 20.14 -13.14 -26.28
CA PHE A 100 20.51 -11.75 -26.04
C PHE A 100 21.89 -11.68 -25.36
N PRO A 101 22.99 -11.90 -26.11
CA PRO A 101 24.33 -11.91 -25.55
C PRO A 101 24.84 -10.52 -25.15
N ARG A 102 24.14 -9.46 -25.57
CA ARG A 102 24.47 -8.07 -25.21
C ARG A 102 23.64 -7.64 -24.01
N ASN A 103 24.28 -6.93 -23.08
CA ASN A 103 23.65 -6.45 -21.85
C ASN A 103 22.76 -5.21 -22.07
N ASP A 104 22.47 -4.84 -23.33
CA ASP A 104 21.64 -3.71 -23.74
C ASP A 104 20.17 -4.11 -23.94
N ARG A 105 19.90 -5.40 -24.12
CA ARG A 105 18.57 -5.95 -24.33
C ARG A 105 18.44 -7.26 -23.58
N PHE A 106 17.37 -7.39 -22.80
CA PHE A 106 17.02 -8.61 -22.11
C PHE A 106 15.52 -8.83 -22.20
N ARG A 107 15.11 -10.08 -22.08
CA ARG A 107 13.71 -10.47 -22.07
C ARG A 107 13.32 -10.86 -20.66
N LEU A 108 12.19 -10.31 -20.18
CA LEU A 108 11.62 -10.70 -18.90
C LEU A 108 10.42 -11.60 -19.16
N HIS A 109 10.49 -12.80 -18.60
CA HIS A 109 9.39 -13.76 -18.56
C HIS A 109 8.97 -13.99 -17.11
N PHE A 110 7.67 -13.90 -16.82
CA PHE A 110 7.09 -14.09 -15.49
C PHE A 110 6.07 -15.21 -15.54
N ASN A 111 6.23 -16.23 -14.69
CA ASN A 111 5.23 -17.28 -14.58
C ASN A 111 4.08 -16.82 -13.65
N VAL A 112 2.92 -16.53 -14.25
CA VAL A 112 1.71 -16.08 -13.54
C VAL A 112 0.67 -17.19 -13.35
N SER A 113 1.03 -18.46 -13.55
CA SER A 113 0.10 -19.60 -13.47
C SER A 113 -0.52 -19.80 -12.07
N SER A 114 0.03 -19.18 -11.04
CA SER A 114 -0.50 -19.23 -9.67
C SER A 114 -1.63 -18.23 -9.42
N VAL A 115 -1.96 -17.36 -10.39
CA VAL A 115 -3.09 -16.44 -10.26
C VAL A 115 -4.39 -17.18 -10.59
N PRO A 116 -5.38 -17.21 -9.67
CA PRO A 116 -6.69 -17.79 -9.94
C PRO A 116 -7.43 -17.02 -11.04
N GLU A 117 -8.21 -17.73 -11.85
CA GLU A 117 -8.99 -17.13 -12.95
C GLU A 117 -10.12 -16.22 -12.45
N GLU A 118 -10.62 -16.46 -11.24
CA GLU A 118 -11.70 -15.69 -10.62
C GLU A 118 -11.21 -14.33 -10.07
N GLU A 119 -9.89 -14.09 -10.04
CA GLU A 119 -9.30 -12.90 -9.45
C GLU A 119 -9.29 -11.71 -10.42
N ARG A 120 -9.79 -10.55 -9.97
CA ARG A 120 -9.81 -9.32 -10.77
C ARG A 120 -8.59 -8.44 -10.46
N PHE A 121 -7.78 -8.19 -11.49
CA PHE A 121 -6.63 -7.30 -11.37
C PHE A 121 -7.04 -5.84 -11.22
N THR A 122 -6.51 -5.17 -10.21
CA THR A 122 -6.70 -3.73 -10.00
C THR A 122 -5.53 -2.92 -10.55
N ALA A 123 -4.30 -3.42 -10.38
CA ALA A 123 -3.09 -2.78 -10.84
C ALA A 123 -1.97 -3.82 -11.04
N ALA A 124 -0.99 -3.48 -11.89
CA ALA A 124 0.24 -4.22 -12.07
C ALA A 124 1.42 -3.23 -12.12
N GLU A 125 2.55 -3.60 -11.53
CA GLU A 125 3.77 -2.80 -11.49
C GLU A 125 4.98 -3.66 -11.89
N LEU A 126 5.84 -3.13 -12.77
CA LEU A 126 7.12 -3.71 -13.11
C LEU A 126 8.23 -2.96 -12.37
N ARG A 127 8.99 -3.65 -11.53
CA ARG A 127 10.13 -3.08 -10.79
C ARG A 127 11.44 -3.59 -11.39
N LEU A 128 12.30 -2.66 -11.79
CA LEU A 128 13.64 -2.92 -12.31
C LEU A 128 14.68 -2.29 -11.37
N SER A 129 15.72 -3.04 -11.01
CA SER A 129 16.84 -2.55 -10.22
C SER A 129 18.10 -2.53 -11.08
N ALA A 130 18.69 -1.36 -11.28
CA ALA A 130 20.01 -1.23 -11.88
C ALA A 130 21.08 -1.42 -10.80
N LEU A 131 22.05 -2.31 -11.04
CA LEU A 131 23.22 -2.40 -10.18
C LEU A 131 24.15 -1.21 -10.47
N PRO A 132 24.74 -0.57 -9.45
CA PRO A 132 25.73 0.48 -9.66
C PRO A 132 26.90 -0.09 -10.46
N VAL A 133 27.18 0.50 -11.61
CA VAL A 133 28.43 0.21 -12.32
C VAL A 133 29.51 1.06 -11.65
N GLU A 134 30.44 0.42 -10.95
CA GLU A 134 31.68 1.03 -10.46
C GLU A 134 32.48 1.56 -11.66
N ARG A 135 32.22 2.82 -12.05
CA ARG A 135 32.89 3.47 -13.19
C ARG A 135 33.79 4.57 -12.67
N ARG A 136 35.05 4.54 -13.12
CA ARG A 136 36.12 5.50 -12.75
C ARG A 136 35.86 6.94 -13.18
N ASP A 137 34.93 7.17 -14.10
CA ASP A 137 34.69 8.47 -14.70
C ASP A 137 33.40 9.10 -14.18
N SER A 138 33.53 10.30 -13.62
CA SER A 138 32.51 11.10 -12.93
C SER A 138 31.48 11.79 -13.84
N SER A 139 31.39 11.39 -15.12
CA SER A 139 30.37 11.91 -16.02
C SER A 139 29.02 11.27 -15.70
N ALA A 140 28.00 12.09 -15.41
CA ALA A 140 26.63 11.63 -15.19
C ALA A 140 26.14 10.78 -16.37
N HIS A 141 25.98 9.48 -16.14
CA HIS A 141 25.50 8.56 -17.18
C HIS A 141 23.98 8.52 -17.15
N VAL A 142 23.34 9.10 -18.17
CA VAL A 142 21.90 9.03 -18.35
C VAL A 142 21.59 7.78 -19.18
N GLN A 143 20.88 6.82 -18.59
CA GLN A 143 20.41 5.62 -19.27
C GLN A 143 18.92 5.73 -19.57
N ARG A 144 18.54 5.49 -20.82
CA ARG A 144 17.13 5.38 -21.23
C ARG A 144 16.74 3.91 -21.30
N VAL A 145 15.77 3.52 -20.49
CA VAL A 145 15.20 2.16 -20.51
C VAL A 145 13.89 2.19 -21.29
N LEU A 146 13.74 1.28 -22.24
CA LEU A 146 12.52 1.10 -23.04
C LEU A 146 11.91 -0.26 -22.71
N VAL A 147 10.62 -0.25 -22.36
CA VAL A 147 9.85 -1.47 -22.06
C VAL A 147 8.88 -1.72 -23.20
N HIS A 148 8.88 -2.95 -23.70
CA HIS A 148 8.04 -3.38 -24.82
C HIS A 148 7.32 -4.67 -24.44
N ASP A 149 6.03 -4.73 -24.74
CA ASP A 149 5.26 -5.97 -24.64
C ASP A 149 5.62 -6.90 -25.80
N ILE A 150 5.65 -8.19 -25.50
CA ILE A 150 5.89 -9.25 -26.48
C ILE A 150 4.53 -9.86 -26.79
N VAL A 151 4.00 -9.53 -27.96
CA VAL A 151 2.71 -10.02 -28.48
C VAL A 151 2.94 -11.30 -29.27
#